data_AF-W2WCR8-F1
#
_entry.id   AF-W2WCR8-F1
#
_cell.length_a   1.000
_cell.length_b   1.000
_cell.length_c   1.000
_cell.angle_alpha   90.00
_cell.angle_beta   90.00
_cell.angle_gamma   90.00
#
_symmetry.space_group_name_H-M   'P 1'
#
loop_
_entity.id
_entity.type
_entity.pdbx_description
1 polymer ?
#
loop_
_entity_poly.entity_id
_entity_poly.type
_entity_poly.pdbx_seq_one_letter_code
_entity_poly.pdbx_strand_id
1 'polypeptide(L)'
;MAGVSTSRIYATMLIQDEVTMLIPKDIVNAKAAIRSKLLANRTSNEALFKMLDDKGFCYCHEIDPESNRLIYLMWAHPATTKLSRDFMSLLILDCTYKINRFRMPLLNVVILTGLNTVLPFAQIWLPGEAEPDFTWALTILKTFMTEQIVEFSLQIETKLVPTPQRPCFQSALRCSPFSTLVATS
;
A
#
# COMPACT_ATOMS: atom_id res chain seq x y z
N MET A 1 12.26 8.07 16.03
CA MET A 1 13.02 6.94 16.61
C MET A 1 12.49 5.59 16.13
N ALA A 2 12.42 5.35 14.83
CA ALA A 2 12.04 4.03 14.30
C ALA A 2 13.32 3.31 13.85
N GLY A 3 13.53 2.08 14.32
CA GLY A 3 14.58 1.18 13.82
C GLY A 3 15.87 1.07 14.65
N VAL A 4 16.09 1.87 15.69
CA VAL A 4 17.28 1.71 16.55
C VAL A 4 17.08 0.53 17.51
N SER A 5 18.03 -0.42 17.49
CA SER A 5 17.99 -1.60 18.35
C SER A 5 18.14 -1.22 19.83
N THR A 6 17.45 -1.95 20.71
CA THR A 6 17.54 -1.75 22.17
C THR A 6 18.99 -1.84 22.64
N SER A 7 19.77 -2.76 22.06
CA SER A 7 21.19 -2.94 22.36
C SER A 7 22.05 -1.72 22.01
N ARG A 8 21.77 -1.03 20.88
CA ARG A 8 22.49 0.22 20.55
C ARG A 8 22.14 1.34 21.51
N ILE A 9 20.86 1.46 21.89
CA ILE A 9 20.41 2.46 22.87
C ILE A 9 21.10 2.23 24.21
N TYR A 10 21.12 0.97 24.66
CA TYR A 10 21.78 0.58 25.91
C TYR A 10 23.28 0.85 25.89
N ALA A 11 23.97 0.51 24.80
CA ALA A 11 25.40 0.78 24.64
C ALA A 11 25.71 2.29 24.70
N THR A 12 24.92 3.14 24.04
CA THR A 12 25.09 4.60 24.15
C THR A 12 24.86 5.12 25.57
N MET A 13 23.91 4.54 26.32
CA MET A 13 23.64 4.95 27.70
C MET A 13 24.83 4.58 28.62
N LEU A 14 25.41 3.39 28.46
CA LEU A 14 26.61 2.98 29.22
C LEU A 14 27.85 3.83 28.92
N ILE A 15 28.00 4.30 27.67
CA ILE A 15 29.10 5.20 27.29
C ILE A 15 28.94 6.58 27.93
N GLN A 16 27.70 7.04 28.11
CA GLN A 16 27.40 8.34 28.71
C GLN A 16 27.41 8.31 30.24
N ASP A 17 26.98 7.20 30.84
CA ASP A 17 26.93 6.98 32.28
C ASP A 17 27.23 5.51 32.60
N GLU A 18 28.45 5.27 33.09
CA GLU A 18 29.00 3.92 33.33
C GLU A 18 28.30 3.20 34.49
N VAL A 19 27.60 3.94 35.37
CA VAL A 19 26.90 3.41 36.57
C VAL A 19 25.37 3.47 36.40
N THR A 20 24.90 3.34 35.16
CA THR A 20 23.46 3.32 34.85
C THR A 20 22.76 2.10 35.49
N MET A 21 21.75 2.32 36.35
CA MET A 21 20.91 1.23 36.92
C MET A 21 19.83 0.71 35.95
N LEU A 22 19.69 1.31 34.78
CA LEU A 22 18.71 0.88 33.78
C LEU A 22 19.07 -0.50 33.25
N ILE A 23 18.08 -1.38 33.15
CA ILE A 23 18.23 -2.66 32.46
C ILE A 23 17.68 -2.55 31.04
N PRO A 24 18.13 -3.39 30.08
CA PRO A 24 17.59 -3.39 28.71
C PRO A 24 16.05 -3.48 28.65
N LYS A 25 15.43 -4.10 29.66
CA LYS A 25 13.98 -4.19 29.82
C LYS A 25 13.32 -2.83 30.00
N ASP A 26 13.95 -1.88 30.70
CA ASP A 26 13.41 -0.53 30.89
C ASP A 26 13.33 0.22 29.57
N ILE A 27 14.34 0.05 28.70
CA ILE A 27 14.34 0.62 27.34
C ILE A 27 13.20 0.02 26.51
N VAL A 28 12.97 -1.30 26.60
CA VAL A 28 11.85 -1.95 25.92
C VAL A 28 10.51 -1.44 26.43
N ASN A 29 10.33 -1.34 27.75
CA ASN A 29 9.12 -0.83 28.38
C ASN A 29 8.86 0.63 28.02
N ALA A 30 9.89 1.49 28.04
CA ALA A 30 9.80 2.88 27.62
C ALA A 30 9.42 3.00 26.14
N LYS A 31 10.05 2.21 25.25
CA LYS A 31 9.67 2.16 23.83
C LYS A 31 8.23 1.69 23.64
N ALA A 32 7.77 0.70 24.41
CA ALA A 32 6.39 0.21 24.38
C ALA A 32 5.40 1.28 24.86
N ALA A 33 5.71 1.98 25.96
CA ALA A 33 4.89 3.07 26.48
C ALA A 33 4.78 4.24 25.51
N ILE A 34 5.89 4.65 24.88
CA ILE A 34 5.89 5.68 23.82
C ILE A 34 5.02 5.23 22.64
N ARG A 35 5.18 3.98 22.19
CA ARG A 35 4.36 3.42 21.09
C ARG A 35 2.88 3.39 21.45
N SER A 36 2.52 2.99 22.67
CA SER A 36 1.14 2.96 23.14
C SER A 36 0.53 4.37 23.14
N LYS A 37 1.27 5.37 23.64
CA LYS A 37 0.86 6.78 23.59
C LYS A 37 0.65 7.27 22.15
N LEU A 38 1.58 6.97 21.24
CA LEU A 38 1.47 7.33 19.82
C LEU A 38 0.26 6.69 19.14
N LEU A 39 -0.07 5.45 19.51
CA LEU A 39 -1.23 4.74 18.98
C LEU A 39 -2.52 5.03 19.76
N ALA A 40 -2.49 5.93 20.75
CA ALA A 40 -3.60 6.20 21.67
C ALA A 40 -4.20 4.92 22.28
N ASN A 41 -3.34 3.98 22.68
CA ASN A 41 -3.68 2.64 23.21
C ASN A 41 -4.46 1.73 22.24
N ARG A 42 -4.48 2.05 20.94
CA ARG A 42 -5.10 1.22 19.90
C ARG A 42 -4.14 0.17 19.34
N THR A 43 -4.67 -0.89 18.75
CA THR A 43 -3.86 -1.80 17.93
C THR A 43 -3.32 -1.06 16.70
N SER A 44 -2.28 -1.62 16.07
CA SER A 44 -1.69 -0.96 14.89
C SER A 44 -2.67 -0.88 13.70
N ASN A 45 -3.60 -1.84 13.58
CA ASN A 45 -4.62 -1.85 12.54
C ASN A 45 -5.73 -0.83 12.84
N GLU A 46 -6.22 -0.78 14.08
CA GLU A 46 -7.21 0.24 14.50
C GLU A 46 -6.69 1.67 14.30
N ALA A 47 -5.43 1.93 14.67
CA ALA A 47 -4.82 3.23 14.45
C ALA A 47 -4.67 3.56 12.96
N LEU A 48 -4.42 2.55 12.11
CA LEU A 48 -4.35 2.70 10.66
C LEU A 48 -5.72 3.05 10.07
N PHE A 49 -6.76 2.26 10.36
CA PHE A 49 -8.11 2.51 9.83
C PHE A 49 -8.64 3.85 10.29
N LYS A 50 -8.45 4.20 11.56
CA LYS A 50 -8.80 5.53 12.04
C LYS A 50 -8.09 6.64 11.25
N MET A 51 -6.81 6.46 10.93
CA MET A 51 -6.06 7.46 10.16
C MET A 51 -6.55 7.57 8.71
N LEU A 52 -7.00 6.46 8.12
CA LEU A 52 -7.65 6.45 6.80
C LEU A 52 -8.99 7.19 6.85
N ASP A 53 -9.82 6.92 7.87
CA ASP A 53 -11.10 7.60 8.10
C ASP A 53 -10.91 9.10 8.34
N ASP A 54 -10.03 9.47 9.29
CA ASP A 54 -9.78 10.85 9.68
C ASP A 54 -9.28 11.70 8.48
N LYS A 55 -8.61 11.07 7.50
CA LYS A 55 -8.11 11.72 6.28
C LYS A 55 -9.03 11.55 5.07
N GLY A 56 -10.15 10.82 5.20
CA GLY A 56 -11.11 10.59 4.13
C GLY A 56 -10.59 9.73 2.97
N PHE A 57 -9.69 8.77 3.27
CA PHE A 57 -9.26 7.80 2.27
C PHE A 57 -10.38 6.81 1.96
N CYS A 58 -10.52 6.45 0.69
CA CYS A 58 -11.31 5.28 0.33
C CYS A 58 -10.43 4.04 0.50
N TYR A 59 -10.94 3.00 1.16
CA TYR A 59 -10.17 1.78 1.37
C TYR A 59 -11.07 0.54 1.41
N CYS A 60 -10.49 -0.59 1.00
CA CYS A 60 -11.09 -1.93 1.06
C CYS A 60 -10.07 -2.86 1.73
N HIS A 61 -10.53 -3.77 2.58
CA HIS A 61 -9.63 -4.64 3.32
C HIS A 61 -10.23 -6.01 3.56
N GLU A 62 -9.34 -6.97 3.82
CA GLU A 62 -9.71 -8.32 4.23
C GLU A 62 -8.85 -8.73 5.43
N ILE A 63 -9.51 -9.25 6.44
CA ILE A 63 -8.90 -9.71 7.69
C ILE A 63 -9.14 -11.21 7.80
N ASP A 64 -8.10 -11.92 8.22
CA ASP A 64 -8.20 -13.33 8.56
C ASP A 64 -9.13 -13.52 9.77
N PRO A 65 -10.24 -14.26 9.66
CA PRO A 65 -11.17 -14.46 10.76
C PRO A 65 -10.53 -15.21 11.94
N GLU A 66 -9.51 -16.05 11.72
CA GLU A 66 -8.88 -16.81 12.79
C GLU A 66 -7.77 -16.03 13.49
N SER A 67 -6.83 -15.46 12.71
CA SER A 67 -5.67 -14.76 13.29
C SER A 67 -5.89 -13.28 13.55
N ASN A 68 -7.02 -12.72 13.11
CA ASN A 68 -7.33 -11.28 13.13
C ASN A 68 -6.22 -10.41 12.52
N ARG A 69 -5.49 -10.98 11.55
CA ARG A 69 -4.42 -10.28 10.82
C ARG A 69 -4.97 -9.72 9.52
N LEU A 70 -4.46 -8.55 9.15
CA LEU A 70 -4.75 -7.93 7.87
C LEU A 70 -4.09 -8.75 6.76
N ILE A 71 -4.89 -9.32 5.86
CA ILE A 71 -4.41 -10.09 4.70
C ILE A 71 -4.22 -9.14 3.52
N TYR A 72 -5.27 -8.37 3.22
CA TYR A 72 -5.27 -7.44 2.11
C TYR A 72 -5.73 -6.05 2.57
N LEU A 73 -5.16 -5.01 1.96
CA LEU A 73 -5.62 -3.64 2.15
C LEU A 73 -5.35 -2.83 0.90
N MET A 74 -6.39 -2.31 0.27
CA MET A 74 -6.31 -1.27 -0.75
C MET A 74 -6.70 0.07 -0.12
N TRP A 75 -5.97 1.14 -0.42
CA TRP A 75 -6.41 2.50 -0.13
C TRP A 75 -6.10 3.44 -1.30
N ALA A 76 -6.91 4.49 -1.43
CA ALA A 76 -6.79 5.52 -2.44
C ALA A 76 -7.05 6.91 -1.83
N HIS A 77 -6.25 7.89 -2.22
CA HIS A 77 -6.36 9.25 -1.70
C HIS A 77 -7.49 10.00 -2.43
N PRO A 78 -8.44 10.65 -1.73
CA PRO A 78 -9.63 11.23 -2.37
C PRO A 78 -9.27 12.29 -3.43
N ALA A 79 -8.22 13.07 -3.22
CA ALA A 79 -7.75 14.05 -4.21
C ALA A 79 -7.25 13.39 -5.51
N THR A 80 -6.50 12.28 -5.41
CA THR A 80 -5.98 11.61 -6.62
C THR A 80 -7.07 10.79 -7.31
N THR A 81 -8.03 10.24 -6.56
CA THR A 81 -9.25 9.62 -7.12
C THR A 81 -10.10 10.62 -7.90
N LYS A 82 -10.18 11.88 -7.45
CA LYS A 82 -10.86 12.94 -8.22
C LYS A 82 -10.10 13.26 -9.51
N LEU A 83 -8.78 13.46 -9.43
CA LEU A 83 -7.95 13.75 -10.60
C LEU A 83 -7.95 12.61 -11.62
N SER A 84 -7.95 11.35 -11.15
CA SER A 84 -7.99 10.20 -12.05
C SER A 84 -9.28 10.12 -12.85
N ARG A 85 -10.39 10.65 -12.32
CA ARG A 85 -11.67 10.63 -13.03
C ARG A 85 -11.60 11.40 -14.35
N ASP A 86 -10.94 12.55 -14.33
CA ASP A 86 -10.96 13.49 -15.45
C ASP A 86 -9.74 13.33 -16.36
N PHE A 87 -8.62 12.81 -15.84
CA PHE A 87 -7.33 12.88 -16.52
C PHE A 87 -6.63 11.53 -16.74
N MET A 88 -7.20 10.40 -16.30
CA MET A 88 -6.55 9.10 -16.46
C MET A 88 -6.51 8.65 -17.92
N SER A 89 -5.31 8.41 -18.45
CA SER A 89 -5.10 7.85 -19.80
C SER A 89 -4.46 6.46 -19.77
N LEU A 90 -3.49 6.25 -18.87
CA LEU A 90 -2.88 4.94 -18.61
C LEU A 90 -2.80 4.71 -17.11
N LEU A 91 -2.92 3.45 -16.72
CA LEU A 91 -2.73 2.95 -15.37
C LEU A 91 -1.50 2.04 -15.39
N ILE A 92 -0.59 2.17 -14.44
CA ILE A 92 0.59 1.33 -14.31
C ILE A 92 0.57 0.71 -12.93
N LEU A 93 0.83 -0.60 -12.88
CA LEU A 93 0.94 -1.37 -11.65
C LEU A 93 2.37 -1.87 -11.49
N ASP A 94 2.95 -1.64 -10.32
CA ASP A 94 4.32 -2.03 -9.98
C ASP A 94 4.41 -2.49 -8.52
N CYS A 95 4.94 -3.70 -8.30
CA CYS A 95 5.23 -4.22 -6.96
C CYS A 95 6.56 -3.69 -6.44
N THR A 96 6.57 -3.06 -5.26
CA THR A 96 7.83 -2.71 -4.62
C THR A 96 8.42 -3.92 -3.91
N TYR A 97 9.63 -4.30 -4.31
CA TYR A 97 10.41 -5.38 -3.69
C TYR A 97 10.91 -5.09 -2.27
N LYS A 98 10.69 -3.89 -1.73
CA LYS A 98 11.03 -3.57 -0.35
C LYS A 98 9.99 -4.15 0.60
N ILE A 99 10.35 -5.32 1.12
CA ILE A 99 9.66 -6.03 2.19
C ILE A 99 9.48 -5.06 3.38
N ASN A 100 8.25 -4.57 3.58
CA ASN A 100 7.88 -3.78 4.76
C ASN A 100 8.16 -4.61 6.04
N ARG A 101 8.19 -3.98 7.23
CA ARG A 101 8.34 -4.69 8.52
C ARG A 101 7.35 -5.86 8.72
N PHE A 102 6.25 -5.84 7.96
CA PHE A 102 5.18 -6.83 7.95
C PHE A 102 5.36 -7.96 6.93
N ARG A 103 6.41 -7.89 6.11
CA ARG A 103 6.68 -8.82 5.00
C ARG A 103 5.58 -8.92 3.95
N MET A 104 4.86 -7.84 3.76
CA MET A 104 3.82 -7.71 2.73
C MET A 104 4.37 -6.95 1.52
N PRO A 105 4.29 -7.50 0.31
CA PRO A 105 4.47 -6.74 -0.92
C PRO A 105 3.49 -5.57 -0.99
N LEU A 106 3.95 -4.45 -1.57
CA LEU A 106 3.13 -3.28 -1.82
C LEU A 106 3.03 -3.09 -3.34
N LEU A 107 1.83 -3.32 -3.86
CA LEU A 107 1.47 -3.04 -5.24
C LEU A 107 1.07 -1.57 -5.35
N ASN A 108 1.89 -0.78 -6.03
CA ASN A 108 1.60 0.61 -6.34
C ASN A 108 0.83 0.69 -7.64
N VAL A 109 -0.28 1.39 -7.61
CA VAL A 109 -1.07 1.72 -8.79
C VAL A 109 -0.92 3.21 -9.04
N VAL A 110 -0.32 3.55 -10.17
CA VAL A 110 -0.11 4.94 -10.60
C VAL A 110 -0.84 5.20 -11.91
N ILE A 111 -1.32 6.42 -12.09
CA ILE A 111 -1.91 6.87 -13.34
C ILE A 111 -0.96 7.80 -14.07
N LEU A 112 -0.89 7.66 -15.38
CA LEU A 112 -0.38 8.70 -16.26
C LEU A 112 -1.57 9.53 -16.73
N THR A 113 -1.39 10.84 -16.65
CA THR A 113 -2.38 11.79 -17.15
C THR A 113 -2.01 12.25 -18.56
N GLY A 114 -3.00 12.80 -19.29
CA GLY A 114 -2.78 13.44 -20.60
C GLY A 114 -1.79 14.62 -20.57
N LEU A 115 -1.40 15.09 -19.38
CA LEU A 115 -0.40 16.13 -19.17
C LEU A 115 1.02 15.58 -18.93
N ASN A 116 1.24 14.30 -19.22
CA ASN A 116 2.51 13.59 -18.97
C ASN A 116 2.95 13.64 -17.49
N THR A 117 1.98 13.73 -16.56
CA THR A 117 2.25 13.66 -15.12
C THR A 117 1.84 12.30 -14.57
N VAL A 118 2.65 11.76 -13.65
CA VAL A 118 2.39 10.51 -12.94
C VAL A 118 1.80 10.84 -11.58
N LEU A 119 0.62 10.33 -11.27
CA LEU A 119 -0.04 10.51 -9.98
C LEU A 119 -0.27 9.14 -9.30
N PRO A 120 -0.08 9.03 -7.98
CA PRO A 120 -0.45 7.82 -7.25
C PRO A 120 -1.97 7.69 -7.20
N PHE A 121 -2.51 6.59 -7.68
CA PHE A 121 -3.94 6.35 -7.69
C PHE A 121 -4.38 5.53 -6.49
N ALA A 122 -3.81 4.33 -6.34
CA ALA A 122 -4.11 3.43 -5.25
C ALA A 122 -2.85 2.66 -4.82
N GLN A 123 -2.90 2.14 -3.61
CA GLN A 123 -1.85 1.31 -3.03
C GLN A 123 -2.48 0.09 -2.40
N ILE A 124 -1.88 -1.08 -2.64
CA ILE A 124 -2.44 -2.36 -2.22
C ILE A 124 -1.38 -3.16 -1.49
N TRP A 125 -1.65 -3.51 -0.23
CA TRP A 125 -0.89 -4.51 0.49
C TRP A 125 -1.39 -5.91 0.17
N LEU A 126 -0.45 -6.79 -0.16
CA LEU A 126 -0.69 -8.19 -0.47
C LEU A 126 -0.01 -9.08 0.57
N PRO A 127 -0.53 -10.30 0.83
CA PRO A 127 0.16 -11.29 1.62
C PRO A 127 1.36 -11.89 0.87
N GLY A 128 1.31 -11.92 -0.48
CA GLY A 128 2.33 -12.47 -1.36
C GLY A 128 2.26 -11.89 -2.78
N GLU A 129 3.02 -12.50 -3.70
CA GLU A 129 3.02 -12.18 -5.14
C GLU A 129 2.52 -13.38 -5.97
N ALA A 130 1.56 -14.14 -5.43
CA ALA A 130 0.94 -15.24 -6.14
C ALA A 130 -0.21 -14.74 -7.04
N GLU A 131 -0.56 -15.51 -8.06
CA GLU A 131 -1.71 -15.24 -8.93
C GLU A 131 -3.03 -14.92 -8.20
N PRO A 132 -3.44 -15.64 -7.13
CA PRO A 132 -4.65 -15.28 -6.38
C PRO A 132 -4.55 -13.90 -5.72
N ASP A 133 -3.37 -13.50 -5.25
CA ASP A 133 -3.14 -12.20 -4.60
C ASP A 133 -3.37 -11.06 -5.60
N PHE A 134 -2.83 -11.22 -6.82
CA PHE A 134 -3.04 -10.25 -7.91
C PHE A 134 -4.48 -10.25 -8.42
N THR A 135 -5.12 -11.42 -8.48
CA THR A 135 -6.52 -11.54 -8.90
C THR A 135 -7.44 -10.78 -7.95
N TRP A 136 -7.24 -10.93 -6.64
CA TRP A 136 -7.96 -10.17 -5.62
C TRP A 136 -7.73 -8.66 -5.81
N ALA A 137 -6.46 -8.25 -5.94
CA ALA A 137 -6.08 -6.84 -6.06
C ALA A 137 -6.70 -6.17 -7.30
N LEU A 138 -6.62 -6.83 -8.46
CA LEU A 138 -7.18 -6.32 -9.71
C LEU A 138 -8.71 -6.29 -9.68
N THR A 139 -9.35 -7.26 -9.02
CA THR A 139 -10.81 -7.30 -8.86
C THR A 139 -11.28 -6.12 -8.01
N ILE A 140 -10.68 -5.91 -6.85
CA ILE A 140 -11.02 -4.79 -5.97
C ILE A 140 -10.73 -3.45 -6.65
N LEU A 141 -9.60 -3.33 -7.35
CA LEU A 141 -9.25 -2.12 -8.10
C LEU A 141 -10.27 -1.83 -9.20
N LYS A 142 -10.73 -2.85 -9.93
CA LYS A 142 -11.76 -2.71 -10.97
C LYS A 142 -13.09 -2.25 -10.38
N THR A 143 -13.52 -2.85 -9.26
CA THR A 143 -14.75 -2.43 -8.55
C THR A 143 -14.63 -0.97 -8.11
N PHE A 144 -13.50 -0.61 -7.50
CA PHE A 144 -13.23 0.76 -7.05
C PHE A 144 -13.26 1.77 -8.21
N MET A 145 -12.63 1.45 -9.34
CA MET A 145 -12.69 2.30 -10.53
C MET A 145 -14.12 2.43 -11.06
N THR A 146 -14.90 1.34 -11.07
CA THR A 146 -16.28 1.36 -11.58
C THR A 146 -17.20 2.22 -10.71
N GLU A 147 -17.01 2.20 -9.39
CA GLU A 147 -17.78 3.04 -8.46
C GLU A 147 -17.37 4.53 -8.53
N GLN A 148 -16.09 4.80 -8.77
CA GLN A 148 -15.50 6.14 -8.63
C GLN A 148 -15.22 6.84 -9.96
N ILE A 149 -15.30 6.15 -11.11
CA ILE A 149 -14.94 6.68 -12.43
C ILE A 149 -16.01 6.21 -13.43
N VAL A 150 -16.74 7.15 -14.04
CA VAL A 150 -17.82 6.87 -15.00
C VAL A 150 -17.26 6.21 -16.26
N GLU A 151 -17.90 5.12 -16.71
CA GLU A 151 -17.66 4.31 -17.93
C GLU A 151 -16.32 4.54 -18.66
N PHE A 152 -15.25 3.90 -18.17
CA PHE A 152 -14.07 3.65 -18.98
C PHE A 152 -14.06 2.20 -19.48
N SER A 153 -13.80 2.02 -20.76
CA SER A 153 -13.40 0.72 -21.29
C SER A 153 -11.94 0.50 -20.91
N LEU A 154 -11.69 -0.39 -19.94
CA LEU A 154 -10.35 -0.84 -19.59
C LEU A 154 -9.84 -1.77 -20.69
N GLN A 155 -8.88 -1.30 -21.49
CA GLN A 155 -8.11 -2.19 -22.35
C GLN A 155 -6.82 -2.59 -21.64
N ILE A 156 -6.75 -3.88 -21.29
CA ILE A 156 -5.62 -4.47 -20.60
C ILE A 156 -4.50 -4.72 -21.63
N GLU A 157 -3.45 -3.91 -21.63
CA GLU A 157 -2.20 -4.21 -22.34
C GLU A 157 -1.17 -4.77 -21.35
N THR A 158 -1.33 -6.04 -20.96
CA THR A 158 -0.33 -6.72 -20.12
C THR A 158 0.98 -6.90 -20.89
N LYS A 159 1.94 -6.00 -20.65
CA LYS A 159 3.35 -6.26 -20.97
C LYS A 159 4.06 -6.77 -19.73
N LEU A 160 4.12 -8.08 -19.59
CA LEU A 160 5.06 -8.73 -18.66
C LEU A 160 6.49 -8.33 -19.09
N VAL A 161 7.17 -7.50 -18.30
CA VAL A 161 8.58 -7.21 -18.51
C VAL A 161 9.39 -8.30 -17.80
N PRO A 162 10.13 -9.16 -18.52
CA PRO A 162 10.96 -10.17 -17.87
C PRO A 162 12.17 -9.47 -17.22
N THR A 163 12.13 -9.28 -15.90
CA THR A 163 13.30 -8.84 -15.13
C THR A 163 14.18 -10.04 -14.74
N PRO A 164 15.52 -9.92 -14.85
CA PRO A 164 16.45 -11.03 -14.69
C PRO A 164 16.57 -11.60 -13.27
N GLN A 165 15.88 -11.02 -12.27
CA GLN A 165 16.05 -11.38 -10.85
C GLN A 165 14.83 -12.04 -10.19
N ARG A 166 13.69 -12.08 -10.88
CA ARG A 166 12.39 -12.76 -10.60
C ARG A 166 11.35 -12.10 -11.52
N PRO A 167 10.27 -12.78 -11.96
CA PRO A 167 9.26 -12.13 -12.79
C PRO A 167 8.57 -11.02 -11.97
N CYS A 168 8.81 -9.76 -12.31
CA CYS A 168 8.09 -8.64 -11.71
C CYS A 168 6.74 -8.49 -12.40
N PHE A 169 5.66 -8.40 -11.63
CA PHE A 169 4.38 -7.98 -12.18
C PHE A 169 4.45 -6.47 -12.43
N GLN A 170 4.93 -6.13 -13.62
CA GLN A 170 4.73 -4.82 -14.22
C GLN A 170 3.63 -4.97 -15.25
N SER A 171 2.58 -4.18 -15.12
CA SER A 171 1.52 -4.13 -16.13
C SER A 171 1.09 -2.69 -16.35
N ALA A 172 0.73 -2.38 -17.59
CA ALA A 172 0.11 -1.13 -17.97
C ALA A 172 -1.31 -1.44 -18.48
N LEU A 173 -2.29 -0.67 -18.05
CA LEU A 173 -3.67 -0.77 -18.53
C LEU A 173 -4.00 0.56 -19.21
N ARG A 174 -4.43 0.51 -20.47
CA ARG A 174 -4.86 1.70 -21.18
C ARG A 174 -6.33 1.95 -20.87
N CYS A 175 -6.64 3.16 -20.43
CA CYS A 175 -8.00 3.58 -20.13
C CYS A 175 -8.46 4.51 -21.24
N SER A 176 -9.46 4.10 -22.04
CA SER A 176 -10.05 4.95 -23.07
C SER A 176 -11.46 5.40 -22.67
N PRO A 177 -11.78 6.71 -22.76
CA PRO A 177 -13.11 7.23 -22.45
C PRO A 177 -14.19 6.93 -23.52
N PHE A 178 -13.85 6.17 -24.58
CA PHE A 178 -14.78 5.82 -25.67
C PHE A 178 -14.92 4.31 -25.82
N SER A 179 -16.17 3.83 -25.77
CA SER A 179 -16.58 2.55 -26.34
C SER A 179 -16.56 2.65 -27.87
N THR A 180 -15.38 2.64 -28.49
CA THR A 180 -15.31 2.47 -29.94
C THR A 180 -15.48 0.98 -30.24
N LEU A 181 -16.72 0.59 -30.55
CA LEU A 181 -17.01 -0.61 -31.32
C LEU A 181 -16.22 -0.53 -32.63
N VAL A 182 -15.03 -1.12 -32.66
CA VAL A 182 -14.43 -1.53 -33.93
C VAL A 182 -14.98 -2.91 -34.23
N ALA A 183 -16.19 -2.93 -34.81
CA ALA A 183 -16.64 -4.08 -35.57
C ALA A 183 -15.74 -4.16 -36.80
N THR A 184 -14.74 -5.03 -36.79
CA THR A 184 -14.05 -5.42 -38.01
C THR A 184 -14.96 -6.36 -38.79
N SER A 185 -15.45 -5.88 -39.94
CA SER A 185 -15.94 -6.71 -41.05
C SER A 185 -14.83 -7.59 -41.60
#